data_AF-A0A090WR93-F1
#
_entry.id   AF-A0A090WR93-F1
#
_cell.length_a   1.000
_cell.length_b   1.000
_cell.length_c   1.000
_cell.angle_alpha   90.00
_cell.angle_beta   90.00
_cell.angle_gamma   90.00
#
_symmetry.space_group_name_H-M   'P 1'
#
loop_
_entity.id
_entity.type
_entity.pdbx_description
1 polymer ?
#
loop_
_entity_poly.entity_id
_entity_poly.type
_entity_poly.pdbx_seq_one_letter_code
_entity_poly.pdbx_strand_id
1 'polypeptide(L)'
;MKMIKILPIALIGLCMSCGSGERVIMEEGAVYKVKNDNFYSKGKDITELLSENEKKDIKAVLSKRLEAERLAEDKKEKLEKEQKKVEQTIEKAKEKQEALEESQKQLEEKQEAIEDARDDFLKAKEKLESKKEKYNKLKEKGKLSPSDEEKWQGRFEDLEAKIKEYNTIYKNLK
;
A
#
# COMPACT_ATOMS: atom_id res chain seq x y z
N MET A 1 12.42 -35.61 -8.53
CA MET A 1 13.25 -34.80 -9.47
C MET A 1 14.36 -34.15 -8.67
N LYS A 2 15.59 -34.31 -9.16
CA LYS A 2 16.85 -34.13 -8.43
C LYS A 2 17.31 -32.66 -8.45
N MET A 3 17.64 -32.16 -7.27
CA MET A 3 18.64 -31.14 -6.91
C MET A 3 19.05 -30.10 -7.97
N ILE A 4 18.65 -28.84 -7.76
CA ILE A 4 19.44 -27.68 -8.21
C ILE A 4 20.13 -27.13 -6.96
N LYS A 5 21.44 -27.42 -6.87
CA LYS A 5 22.34 -26.91 -5.84
C LYS A 5 22.61 -25.43 -6.14
N ILE A 6 22.09 -24.53 -5.32
CA ILE A 6 22.55 -23.13 -5.31
C ILE A 6 23.87 -23.12 -4.54
N LEU A 7 24.95 -23.11 -5.29
CA LEU A 7 26.32 -23.01 -4.81
C LEU A 7 26.53 -21.60 -4.21
N PRO A 8 27.07 -21.46 -2.98
CA PRO A 8 27.26 -20.17 -2.36
C PRO A 8 28.45 -19.47 -3.02
N ILE A 9 28.16 -18.42 -3.79
CA ILE A 9 29.17 -17.54 -4.36
C ILE A 9 29.66 -16.58 -3.26
N ALA A 10 30.98 -16.50 -3.16
CA ALA A 10 31.78 -15.48 -2.47
C ALA A 10 32.08 -15.69 -0.98
N LEU A 11 32.76 -16.80 -0.69
CA LEU A 11 33.89 -16.82 0.25
C LEU A 11 35.08 -16.03 -0.36
N ILE A 12 34.97 -14.70 -0.42
CA ILE A 12 36.10 -13.78 -0.70
C ILE A 12 36.12 -12.74 0.41
N GLY A 13 36.54 -13.19 1.59
CA GLY A 13 36.76 -12.35 2.77
C GLY A 13 38.14 -12.62 3.36
N LEU A 14 39.15 -12.85 2.51
CA LEU A 14 40.53 -13.05 2.91
C LEU A 14 41.39 -11.96 2.26
N CYS A 15 42.19 -11.31 3.11
CA CYS A 15 43.31 -10.43 2.78
C CYS A 15 42.95 -9.04 2.25
N MET A 16 42.75 -8.10 3.17
CA MET A 16 43.51 -6.86 3.18
C MET A 16 43.30 -6.16 4.53
N SER A 17 44.02 -6.60 5.56
CA SER A 17 44.36 -5.73 6.69
C SER A 17 45.31 -4.64 6.17
N CYS A 18 44.77 -3.71 5.39
CA CYS A 18 45.46 -2.52 4.96
C CYS A 18 45.85 -1.75 6.22
N GLY A 19 47.14 -1.80 6.57
CA GLY A 19 47.67 -1.16 7.78
C GLY A 19 47.16 0.27 7.92
N SER A 20 46.46 0.49 9.03
CA SER A 20 45.76 1.68 9.54
C SER A 20 46.49 3.00 9.27
N GLY A 21 46.34 3.52 8.05
CA GLY A 21 46.91 4.80 7.68
C GLY A 21 46.14 5.45 6.57
N GLU A 22 45.97 6.75 6.70
CA GLU A 22 45.15 7.56 5.83
C GLU A 22 45.94 8.08 4.65
N ARG A 23 45.45 7.85 3.43
CA ARG A 23 46.09 8.38 2.22
C ARG A 23 45.71 9.85 2.05
N VAL A 24 46.66 10.75 1.88
CA VAL A 24 46.41 12.18 1.62
C VAL A 24 46.93 12.52 0.24
N ILE A 25 46.14 13.25 -0.54
CA ILE A 25 46.52 13.74 -1.88
C ILE A 25 46.50 15.26 -1.80
N MET A 26 47.64 15.88 -2.03
CA MET A 26 47.80 17.35 -2.04
C MET A 26 47.47 17.92 -3.43
N GLU A 27 47.27 19.23 -3.52
CA GLU A 27 46.85 19.92 -4.76
C GLU A 27 47.89 19.79 -5.89
N GLU A 28 49.18 19.76 -5.53
CA GLU A 28 50.31 19.53 -6.43
C GLU A 28 50.42 18.07 -6.91
N GLY A 29 49.53 17.18 -6.45
CA GLY A 29 49.49 15.76 -6.81
C GLY A 29 50.41 14.89 -5.95
N ALA A 30 51.08 15.45 -4.95
CA ALA A 30 51.86 14.68 -3.99
C ALA A 30 50.93 13.76 -3.16
N VAL A 31 51.34 12.50 -2.99
CA VAL A 31 50.56 11.49 -2.26
C VAL A 31 51.34 11.04 -1.04
N TYR A 32 50.72 11.21 0.12
CA TYR A 32 51.25 10.78 1.41
C TYR A 32 50.35 9.71 2.03
N LYS A 33 50.92 8.90 2.92
CA LYS A 33 50.16 8.07 3.85
C LYS A 33 50.50 8.55 5.26
N VAL A 34 49.49 8.92 6.02
CA VAL A 34 49.61 9.39 7.41
C VAL A 34 49.23 8.25 8.34
N LYS A 35 50.12 7.91 9.28
CA LYS A 35 49.84 6.93 10.34
C LYS A 35 50.22 7.56 11.66
N ASN A 36 49.22 7.88 12.48
CA ASN A 36 49.42 8.67 13.70
C ASN A 36 50.13 9.99 13.34
N ASP A 37 51.35 10.20 13.82
CA ASP A 37 52.17 11.38 13.52
C ASP A 37 53.27 11.16 12.46
N ASN A 38 53.33 9.97 11.87
CA ASN A 38 54.32 9.62 10.85
C ASN A 38 53.76 9.80 9.44
N PHE A 39 54.62 10.27 8.55
CA PHE A 39 54.31 10.58 7.16
C PHE A 39 55.13 9.70 6.22
N TYR A 40 54.45 9.01 5.31
CA TYR A 40 55.08 8.10 4.36
C TYR A 40 54.83 8.54 2.92
N SER A 41 55.86 8.50 2.08
CA SER A 41 55.73 8.67 0.62
C SER A 41 56.33 7.47 -0.10
N LYS A 42 55.58 6.88 -1.04
CA LYS A 42 55.97 5.64 -1.74
C LYS A 42 56.43 4.51 -0.79
N GLY A 43 55.83 4.44 0.40
CA GLY A 43 56.14 3.43 1.43
C GLY A 43 57.36 3.74 2.30
N LYS A 44 58.10 4.83 2.05
CA LYS A 44 59.23 5.27 2.88
C LYS A 44 58.79 6.31 3.90
N ASP A 45 59.30 6.21 5.12
CA ASP A 45 59.09 7.22 6.16
C ASP A 45 59.87 8.49 5.79
N ILE A 46 59.17 9.61 5.72
CA ILE A 46 59.73 10.92 5.38
C ILE A 46 59.41 11.95 6.46
N THR A 47 59.03 11.51 7.66
CA THR A 47 58.58 12.39 8.75
C THR A 47 59.60 13.45 9.11
N GLU A 48 60.88 13.09 9.19
CA GLU A 48 61.98 14.03 9.49
C GLU A 48 62.37 14.92 8.29
N LEU A 49 61.95 14.55 7.07
CA LEU A 49 62.24 15.30 5.86
C LEU A 49 61.23 16.41 5.58
N LEU A 50 60.05 16.34 6.19
CA LEU A 50 59.00 17.34 6.07
C LEU A 50 59.21 18.45 7.10
N SER A 51 59.07 19.69 6.67
CA SER A 51 58.95 20.83 7.56
C SER A 51 57.65 20.77 8.39
N GLU A 52 57.64 21.46 9.53
CA GLU A 52 56.43 21.53 10.38
C GLU A 52 55.22 22.14 9.64
N ASN A 53 55.46 23.06 8.70
CA ASN A 53 54.40 23.63 7.87
C ASN A 53 53.82 22.57 6.92
N GLU A 54 54.66 21.79 6.22
CA GLU A 54 54.19 20.72 5.32
C GLU A 54 53.41 19.64 6.09
N LYS A 55 53.90 19.24 7.28
CA LYS A 55 53.18 18.30 8.16
C LYS A 55 51.81 18.84 8.54
N LYS A 56 51.72 20.13 8.88
CA LYS A 56 50.47 20.81 9.24
C LYS A 56 49.51 20.86 8.05
N ASP A 57 50.00 21.15 6.86
CA ASP A 57 49.19 21.21 5.65
C ASP A 57 48.62 19.83 5.28
N ILE A 58 49.45 18.79 5.30
CA ILE A 58 49.03 17.40 5.06
C ILE A 58 47.96 16.98 6.08
N LYS A 59 48.16 17.28 7.38
CA LYS A 59 47.18 17.01 8.44
C LYS A 59 45.90 17.81 8.26
N ALA A 60 45.98 19.06 7.80
CA ALA A 60 44.81 19.90 7.54
C ALA A 60 43.98 19.35 6.38
N VAL A 61 44.60 18.89 5.30
CA VAL A 61 43.91 18.22 4.19
C VAL A 61 43.23 16.94 4.67
N LEU A 62 43.94 16.10 5.43
CA LEU A 62 43.37 14.88 6.00
C LEU A 62 42.17 15.17 6.89
N SER A 63 42.30 16.11 7.82
CA SER A 63 41.24 16.49 8.75
C SER A 63 40.00 17.00 8.01
N LYS A 64 40.18 17.84 6.99
CA LYS A 64 39.07 18.30 6.13
C LYS A 64 38.36 17.15 5.42
N ARG A 65 39.11 16.17 4.89
CA ARG A 65 38.51 15.01 4.23
C ARG A 65 37.72 14.14 5.21
N LEU A 66 38.30 13.81 6.36
CA LEU A 66 37.62 13.00 7.38
C LEU A 66 36.36 13.67 7.90
N GLU A 67 36.38 15.00 8.10
CA GLU A 67 35.18 15.74 8.50
C GLU A 67 34.12 15.74 7.38
N ALA A 68 34.53 15.86 6.12
CA ALA A 68 33.61 15.76 4.99
C ALA A 68 32.99 14.36 4.85
N GLU A 69 33.77 13.29 5.07
CA GLU A 69 33.29 11.90 5.08
C GLU A 69 32.28 11.68 6.22
N ARG A 70 32.59 12.14 7.43
CA ARG A 70 31.70 12.06 8.59
C ARG A 70 30.38 12.80 8.32
N LEU A 71 30.45 14.02 7.77
CA LEU A 71 29.26 14.78 7.39
C LEU A 71 28.45 14.11 6.27
N ALA A 72 29.11 13.44 5.33
CA ALA A 72 28.44 12.69 4.28
C ALA A 72 27.74 11.44 4.83
N GLU A 73 28.36 10.72 5.77
CA GLU A 73 27.76 9.57 6.45
C GLU A 73 26.56 9.99 7.30
N ASP A 74 26.68 11.05 8.10
CA ASP A 74 25.58 11.63 8.88
C ASP A 74 24.39 12.01 7.98
N LYS A 75 24.67 12.62 6.81
CA LYS A 75 23.64 12.98 5.84
C LYS A 75 23.00 11.74 5.22
N LYS A 76 23.79 10.73 4.88
CA LYS A 76 23.30 9.47 4.34
C LYS A 76 22.37 8.76 5.33
N GLU A 77 22.77 8.65 6.59
CA GLU A 77 21.94 8.03 7.63
C GLU A 77 20.63 8.79 7.84
N LYS A 78 20.67 10.13 7.82
CA LYS A 78 19.45 10.95 7.88
C LYS A 78 18.52 10.72 6.69
N LEU A 79 19.07 10.70 5.47
CA LEU A 79 18.29 10.42 4.26
C LEU A 79 17.67 9.02 4.28
N GLU A 80 18.41 8.00 4.70
CA GLU A 80 17.87 6.64 4.84
C GLU A 80 16.73 6.57 5.87
N LYS A 81 16.86 7.26 7.00
CA LYS A 81 15.79 7.37 8.00
C LYS A 81 14.56 8.09 7.45
N GLU A 82 14.75 9.16 6.67
CA GLU A 82 13.66 9.89 6.03
C GLU A 82 12.96 9.05 4.95
N GLN A 83 13.71 8.37 4.09
CA GLN A 83 13.16 7.45 3.09
C GLN A 83 12.30 6.36 3.74
N LYS A 84 12.80 5.74 4.82
CA LYS A 84 12.04 4.71 5.56
C LYS A 84 10.73 5.25 6.15
N LYS A 85 10.73 6.50 6.65
CA LYS A 85 9.50 7.14 7.15
C LYS A 85 8.50 7.43 6.03
N VAL A 86 8.99 7.86 4.86
CA VAL A 86 8.16 8.09 3.67
C VAL A 86 7.54 6.79 3.20
N GLU A 87 8.31 5.70 3.08
CA GLU A 87 7.81 4.37 2.72
C GLU A 87 6.71 3.89 3.68
N GLN A 88 6.95 3.98 4.99
CA GLN A 88 5.94 3.63 6.00
C GLN A 88 4.66 4.48 5.89
N THR A 89 4.80 5.74 5.49
CA THR A 89 3.64 6.64 5.31
C THR A 89 2.85 6.27 4.06
N ILE A 90 3.54 5.94 2.96
CA ILE A 90 2.91 5.48 1.71
C ILE A 90 2.18 4.16 1.95
N GLU A 91 2.78 3.22 2.68
CA GLU A 91 2.16 1.93 2.96
C GLU A 91 0.88 2.08 3.80
N LYS A 92 0.93 2.88 4.88
CA LYS A 92 -0.27 3.21 5.66
C LYS A 92 -1.34 3.93 4.85
N ALA A 93 -0.95 4.77 3.90
CA ALA A 93 -1.89 5.46 3.02
C ALA A 93 -2.59 4.47 2.07
N LYS A 94 -1.84 3.50 1.52
CA LYS A 94 -2.39 2.42 0.68
C LYS A 94 -3.35 1.53 1.46
N GLU A 95 -2.98 1.06 2.65
CA GLU A 95 -3.86 0.25 3.50
C GLU A 95 -5.19 0.97 3.80
N LYS A 96 -5.12 2.28 4.09
CA LYS A 96 -6.32 3.10 4.31
C LYS A 96 -7.15 3.26 3.05
N GLN A 97 -6.51 3.44 1.89
CA GLN A 97 -7.20 3.54 0.61
C GLN A 97 -7.94 2.23 0.30
N GLU A 98 -7.27 1.08 0.43
CA GLU A 98 -7.87 -0.23 0.19
C GLU A 98 -9.06 -0.49 1.12
N ALA A 99 -8.93 -0.16 2.42
CA ALA A 99 -10.03 -0.29 3.38
C ALA A 99 -11.23 0.63 3.04
N LEU A 100 -10.96 1.84 2.53
CA LEU A 100 -12.00 2.75 2.08
C LEU A 100 -12.69 2.25 0.81
N GLU A 101 -11.94 1.73 -0.16
CA GLU A 101 -12.48 1.15 -1.39
C GLU A 101 -13.37 -0.07 -1.08
N GLU A 102 -12.94 -0.95 -0.18
CA GLU A 102 -13.76 -2.09 0.24
C GLU A 102 -15.02 -1.65 0.98
N SER A 103 -14.91 -0.68 1.90
CA SER A 103 -16.08 -0.11 2.58
C SER A 103 -17.04 0.57 1.60
N GLN A 104 -16.54 1.25 0.57
CA GLN A 104 -17.36 1.88 -0.45
C GLN A 104 -18.11 0.81 -1.25
N LYS A 105 -17.41 -0.25 -1.68
CA LYS A 105 -18.00 -1.35 -2.43
C LYS A 105 -19.12 -2.05 -1.64
N GLN A 106 -18.90 -2.33 -0.36
CA GLN A 106 -19.94 -2.92 0.50
C GLN A 106 -21.16 -2.01 0.64
N LEU A 107 -20.94 -0.69 0.67
CA LEU A 107 -22.02 0.29 0.76
C LEU A 107 -22.81 0.38 -0.55
N GLU A 108 -22.12 0.33 -1.70
CA GLU A 108 -22.73 0.26 -3.03
C GLU A 108 -23.55 -1.02 -3.20
N GLU A 109 -23.00 -2.19 -2.88
CA GLU A 109 -23.72 -3.48 -2.91
C GLU A 109 -24.96 -3.46 -2.00
N LYS A 110 -24.84 -2.86 -0.81
CA LYS A 110 -25.99 -2.69 0.10
C LYS A 110 -27.05 -1.76 -0.48
N GLN A 111 -26.64 -0.66 -1.11
CA GLN A 111 -27.56 0.28 -1.75
C GLN A 111 -28.30 -0.37 -2.91
N GLU A 112 -27.60 -1.09 -3.78
CA GLU A 112 -28.18 -1.85 -4.88
C GLU A 112 -29.21 -2.86 -4.38
N ALA A 113 -28.88 -3.64 -3.35
CA ALA A 113 -29.80 -4.59 -2.74
C ALA A 113 -31.06 -3.92 -2.15
N ILE A 114 -30.92 -2.73 -1.55
CA ILE A 114 -32.05 -1.94 -1.06
C ILE A 114 -32.93 -1.46 -2.22
N GLU A 115 -32.33 -0.99 -3.31
CA GLU A 115 -33.04 -0.52 -4.49
C GLU A 115 -33.80 -1.65 -5.18
N ASP A 116 -33.17 -2.81 -5.38
CA ASP A 116 -33.81 -4.00 -5.94
C ASP A 116 -35.00 -4.45 -5.08
N ALA A 117 -34.81 -4.55 -3.76
CA ALA A 117 -35.88 -4.96 -2.85
C ALA A 117 -37.04 -3.95 -2.84
N ARG A 118 -36.75 -2.65 -2.95
CA ARG A 118 -37.76 -1.60 -3.08
C ARG A 118 -38.54 -1.76 -4.39
N ASP A 119 -37.85 -1.97 -5.49
CA ASP A 119 -38.44 -2.06 -6.81
C ASP A 119 -39.30 -3.33 -6.95
N ASP A 120 -38.87 -4.47 -6.40
CA ASP A 120 -39.68 -5.69 -6.34
C ASP A 120 -40.95 -5.50 -5.50
N PHE A 121 -40.83 -4.83 -4.35
CA PHE A 121 -42.00 -4.47 -3.53
C PHE A 121 -42.98 -3.58 -4.30
N LEU A 122 -42.49 -2.55 -5.01
CA LEU A 122 -43.33 -1.64 -5.79
C LEU A 122 -44.00 -2.36 -6.96
N LYS A 123 -43.26 -3.18 -7.72
CA LYS A 123 -43.80 -3.99 -8.83
C LYS A 123 -44.87 -4.96 -8.35
N ALA A 124 -44.68 -5.58 -7.19
CA ALA A 124 -45.67 -6.49 -6.62
C ALA A 124 -46.97 -5.76 -6.23
N LYS A 125 -46.86 -4.55 -5.64
CA LYS A 125 -48.01 -3.69 -5.35
C LYS A 125 -48.75 -3.25 -6.62
N GLU A 126 -48.04 -2.78 -7.63
CA GLU A 126 -48.63 -2.38 -8.91
C GLU A 126 -49.37 -3.54 -9.58
N LYS A 127 -48.77 -4.74 -9.54
CA LYS A 127 -49.40 -5.96 -10.05
C LYS A 127 -50.67 -6.32 -9.28
N LEU A 128 -50.69 -6.18 -7.96
CA LEU A 128 -51.89 -6.41 -7.15
C LEU A 128 -53.01 -5.44 -7.57
N GLU A 129 -52.72 -4.14 -7.67
CA GLU A 129 -53.70 -3.13 -8.05
C GLU A 129 -54.26 -3.39 -9.47
N SER A 130 -53.38 -3.66 -10.44
CA SER A 130 -53.80 -4.02 -11.80
C SER A 130 -54.70 -5.26 -11.83
N LYS A 131 -54.42 -6.27 -10.99
CA LYS A 131 -55.25 -7.47 -10.87
C LYS A 131 -56.60 -7.16 -10.20
N LYS A 132 -56.63 -6.32 -9.16
CA LYS A 132 -57.86 -5.86 -8.50
C LYS A 132 -58.75 -5.11 -9.48
N GLU A 133 -58.19 -4.21 -10.28
CA GLU A 133 -58.94 -3.52 -11.33
C GLU A 133 -59.53 -4.49 -12.37
N LYS A 134 -58.73 -5.46 -12.84
CA LYS A 134 -59.20 -6.45 -13.81
C LYS A 134 -60.31 -7.32 -13.23
N TYR A 135 -60.19 -7.74 -11.97
CA TYR A 135 -61.23 -8.49 -11.27
C TYR A 135 -62.52 -7.66 -11.16
N ASN A 136 -62.44 -6.41 -10.72
CA ASN A 136 -63.60 -5.52 -10.61
C ASN A 136 -64.33 -5.37 -11.96
N LYS A 137 -63.59 -5.13 -13.06
CA LYS A 137 -64.16 -5.05 -14.41
C LYS A 137 -64.84 -6.34 -14.86
N LEU A 138 -64.36 -7.52 -14.44
CA LEU A 138 -64.98 -8.80 -14.78
C LEU A 138 -66.22 -9.07 -13.92
N LYS A 139 -66.16 -8.70 -12.64
CA LYS A 139 -67.26 -8.82 -11.69
C LYS A 139 -68.45 -7.94 -12.10
N GLU A 140 -68.20 -6.68 -12.42
CA GLU A 140 -69.23 -5.74 -12.92
C GLU A 140 -69.91 -6.24 -14.20
N LYS A 141 -69.17 -6.96 -15.06
CA LYS A 141 -69.70 -7.53 -16.30
C LYS A 141 -70.41 -8.88 -16.10
N GLY A 142 -70.49 -9.39 -14.86
CA GLY A 142 -71.07 -10.70 -14.56
C GLY A 142 -70.31 -11.87 -15.21
N LYS A 143 -69.02 -11.69 -15.53
CA LYS A 143 -68.20 -12.68 -16.26
C LYS A 143 -67.40 -13.61 -15.33
N LEU A 144 -67.77 -13.68 -14.05
CA LEU A 144 -67.11 -14.53 -13.06
C LEU A 144 -68.09 -15.59 -12.57
N SER A 145 -67.71 -16.86 -12.72
CA SER A 145 -68.38 -17.96 -12.03
C SER A 145 -67.89 -18.04 -10.57
N PRO A 146 -68.62 -18.72 -9.67
CA PRO A 146 -68.16 -18.94 -8.29
C PRO A 146 -66.74 -19.55 -8.21
N SER A 147 -66.41 -20.48 -9.11
CA SER A 147 -65.06 -21.07 -9.17
C SER A 147 -64.00 -20.07 -9.65
N ASP A 148 -64.36 -19.13 -10.53
CA ASP A 148 -63.42 -18.09 -10.95
C ASP A 148 -63.15 -17.09 -9.84
N GLU A 149 -64.16 -16.75 -9.03
CA GLU A 149 -63.99 -15.87 -7.87
C GLU A 149 -62.99 -16.45 -6.87
N GLU A 150 -63.09 -17.75 -6.56
CA GLU A 150 -62.15 -18.45 -5.69
C GLU A 150 -60.71 -18.40 -6.23
N LYS A 151 -60.52 -18.64 -7.55
CA LYS A 151 -59.20 -18.51 -8.20
C LYS A 151 -58.64 -17.10 -8.14
N TRP A 152 -59.50 -16.08 -8.19
CA TRP A 152 -59.07 -14.69 -8.05
C TRP A 152 -58.65 -14.37 -6.62
N GLN A 153 -59.37 -14.87 -5.62
CA GLN A 153 -58.97 -14.71 -4.22
C GLN A 153 -57.61 -15.35 -3.95
N GLY A 154 -57.39 -16.59 -4.38
CA GLY A 154 -56.07 -17.23 -4.24
C GLY A 154 -54.94 -16.44 -4.90
N ARG A 155 -55.19 -15.84 -6.07
CA ARG A 155 -54.19 -14.95 -6.73
C ARG A 155 -53.92 -13.66 -5.95
N PHE A 156 -54.91 -13.12 -5.24
CA PHE A 156 -54.71 -11.95 -4.39
C PHE A 156 -53.92 -12.31 -3.15
N GLU A 157 -54.26 -13.40 -2.49
CA GLU A 157 -53.52 -13.92 -1.33
C GLU A 157 -52.05 -14.18 -1.67
N ASP A 158 -51.77 -14.81 -2.82
CA ASP A 158 -50.40 -15.05 -3.31
C ASP A 158 -49.62 -13.73 -3.51
N LEU A 159 -50.28 -12.71 -4.07
CA LEU A 159 -49.64 -11.41 -4.32
C LEU A 159 -49.44 -10.63 -3.02
N GLU A 160 -50.40 -10.67 -2.10
CA GLU A 160 -50.29 -10.04 -0.78
C GLU A 160 -49.19 -10.69 0.07
N ALA A 161 -49.05 -12.02 0.00
CA ALA A 161 -47.94 -12.74 0.61
C ALA A 161 -46.58 -12.28 0.06
N LYS A 162 -46.43 -12.18 -1.27
CA LYS A 162 -45.21 -11.67 -1.92
C LYS A 162 -44.89 -10.23 -1.55
N ILE A 163 -45.90 -9.36 -1.50
CA ILE A 163 -45.72 -7.97 -1.05
C ILE A 163 -45.21 -7.93 0.38
N LYS A 164 -45.73 -8.78 1.28
CA LYS A 164 -45.26 -8.86 2.67
C LYS A 164 -43.83 -9.36 2.75
N GLU A 165 -43.47 -10.36 1.96
CA GLU A 165 -42.12 -10.89 1.83
C GLU A 165 -41.13 -9.80 1.39
N TYR A 166 -41.37 -9.15 0.24
CA TYR A 166 -40.51 -8.09 -0.27
C TYR A 166 -40.41 -6.88 0.66
N ASN A 167 -41.51 -6.49 1.30
CA ASN A 167 -41.49 -5.44 2.31
C ASN A 167 -40.62 -5.79 3.52
N THR A 168 -40.61 -7.07 3.92
CA THR A 168 -39.78 -7.55 5.02
C THR A 168 -38.31 -7.52 4.63
N ILE A 169 -37.97 -8.00 3.42
CA ILE A 169 -36.61 -7.94 2.87
C ILE A 169 -36.12 -6.48 2.80
N TYR A 170 -36.90 -5.60 2.19
CA TYR A 170 -36.58 -4.17 2.07
C TYR A 170 -36.36 -3.50 3.43
N LYS A 171 -37.22 -3.79 4.42
CA LYS A 171 -37.07 -3.25 5.79
C LYS A 171 -35.85 -3.77 6.52
N ASN A 172 -35.46 -5.02 6.29
CA ASN A 172 -34.29 -5.62 6.94
C ASN A 172 -32.97 -5.11 6.35
N LEU A 173 -32.99 -4.67 5.09
CA LEU A 173 -31.81 -4.10 4.43
C LEU A 173 -31.58 -2.61 4.78
N LYS A 174 -32.62 -1.90 5.21
CA LYS A 174 -32.60 -0.48 5.58
C LYS A 174 -32.12 -0.25 7.01
#